data_AF-A0A520A3U3-F1
#
_entry.id   AF-A0A520A3U3-F1
#
_cell.length_a   1.000
_cell.length_b   1.000
_cell.length_c   1.000
_cell.angle_alpha   90.00
_cell.angle_beta   90.00
_cell.angle_gamma   90.00
#
_symmetry.space_group_name_H-M   'P 1'
#
loop_
_entity.id
_entity.type
_entity.pdbx_description
1 polymer ?
#
loop_
_entity_poly.entity_id
_entity_poly.type
_entity_poly.pdbx_seq_one_letter_code
_entity_poly.pdbx_strand_id
1 'polypeptide(L)' 'MTIDWEPAPQITLSVADTDNPYDVTTSAVAAAATIEKLLVAYEARLIDPPMASIYCVCPTYYPDLWADLAE' A
#
# COMPACT_ATOMS: atom_id res chain seq x y z
N MET A 1 5.41 -32.42 -13.11
CA MET A 1 4.45 -31.88 -12.12
C MET A 1 4.52 -30.38 -12.25
N THR A 2 3.65 -29.81 -13.10
CA THR A 2 3.58 -28.37 -13.32
C THR A 2 2.71 -27.82 -12.20
N ILE A 3 3.26 -26.92 -11.37
CA ILE A 3 2.45 -26.22 -10.38
C ILE A 3 1.68 -25.17 -11.16
N ASP A 4 0.40 -25.42 -11.44
CA ASP A 4 -0.53 -24.38 -11.87
C ASP A 4 -0.72 -23.42 -10.70
N TRP A 5 -0.06 -22.27 -10.77
CA TRP A 5 -0.25 -21.18 -9.83
C TRP A 5 -1.51 -20.40 -10.26
N GLU A 6 -2.67 -20.84 -9.79
CA GLU A 6 -3.86 -19.99 -9.88
C GLU A 6 -3.72 -18.85 -8.86
N PRO A 7 -3.70 -17.58 -9.29
CA PRO A 7 -3.65 -16.48 -8.34
C PRO A 7 -4.90 -16.54 -7.47
N ALA A 8 -4.70 -16.45 -6.15
CA ALA A 8 -5.81 -16.34 -5.21
C ALA A 8 -6.71 -15.16 -5.60
N PRO A 9 -8.04 -15.25 -5.39
CA PRO A 9 -8.96 -14.16 -5.69
C PRO A 9 -8.51 -12.88 -4.97
N GLN A 10 -8.22 -11.84 -5.76
CA GLN A 10 -7.67 -10.56 -5.31
C GLN A 10 -8.67 -9.43 -5.53
N ILE A 11 -8.79 -8.53 -4.56
CA ILE A 11 -9.54 -7.28 -4.67
C ILE A 11 -8.53 -6.14 -4.51
N THR A 12 -8.55 -5.20 -5.45
CA THR A 12 -7.74 -3.99 -5.42
C THR A 12 -8.65 -2.77 -5.26
N LEU A 13 -8.37 -1.94 -4.27
CA LEU A 13 -9.07 -0.68 -4.02
C LEU A 13 -8.10 0.48 -4.27
N SER A 14 -8.59 1.53 -4.94
CA SER A 14 -7.83 2.77 -5.18
C SER A 14 -8.70 3.95 -4.80
N VAL A 15 -8.10 4.95 -4.14
CA VAL A 15 -8.77 6.16 -3.69
C VAL A 15 -8.03 7.36 -4.27
N ALA A 16 -8.77 8.23 -4.97
CA ALA A 16 -8.27 9.47 -5.53
C ALA A 16 -9.40 10.49 -5.55
N ASP A 17 -9.06 11.78 -5.40
CA ASP A 17 -10.03 12.85 -5.60
C ASP A 17 -10.27 13.05 -7.11
N THR A 18 -11.53 13.15 -7.54
CA THR A 18 -11.88 13.29 -8.96
C THR A 18 -11.27 14.53 -9.61
N ASP A 19 -11.20 15.63 -8.87
CA ASP A 19 -10.68 16.91 -9.36
C ASP A 19 -9.15 16.99 -9.32
N ASN A 20 -8.49 16.07 -8.60
CA ASN A 20 -7.03 15.98 -8.53
C ASN A 20 -6.56 14.51 -8.43
N PRO A 21 -6.64 13.75 -9.53
CA PRO A 21 -6.45 12.29 -9.50
C PRO A 21 -4.99 11.85 -9.38
N TYR A 22 -4.03 12.77 -9.51
CA TYR A 22 -2.59 12.46 -9.53
C TYR A 22 -1.88 12.83 -8.23
N ASP A 23 -2.52 13.59 -7.35
CA ASP A 23 -1.96 13.94 -6.05
C ASP A 23 -2.58 13.10 -4.93
N VAL A 24 -1.76 12.78 -3.93
CA VAL A 24 -2.25 12.21 -2.68
C VAL A 24 -2.72 13.37 -1.79
N THR A 25 -4.03 13.60 -1.77
CA THR A 25 -4.64 14.66 -0.97
C THR A 25 -4.99 14.19 0.44
N THR A 26 -5.17 15.13 1.36
CA THR A 26 -5.67 14.84 2.72
C THR A 26 -7.03 14.14 2.72
N SER A 27 -7.90 14.48 1.75
CA SER A 27 -9.21 13.86 1.57
C SER A 27 -9.08 12.38 1.20
N ALA A 28 -8.25 12.07 0.20
CA ALA A 28 -7.98 10.71 -0.22
C ALA A 28 -7.39 9.85 0.91
N VAL A 29 -6.46 10.40 1.70
CA VAL A 29 -5.88 9.73 2.88
C VAL A 29 -6.95 9.44 3.94
N ALA A 30 -7.82 10.40 4.25
CA ALA A 30 -8.88 10.21 5.24
C ALA A 30 -9.91 9.16 4.79
N ALA A 31 -10.24 9.12 3.50
CA ALA A 31 -11.10 8.11 2.92
C ALA A 31 -10.46 6.72 2.97
N ALA A 32 -9.18 6.58 2.63
CA ALA A 32 -8.42 5.33 2.75
C ALA A 32 -8.43 4.80 4.19
N ALA A 33 -8.12 5.65 5.18
CA ALA A 33 -8.15 5.28 6.60
C ALA A 33 -9.55 4.83 7.09
N THR A 34 -10.62 5.32 6.48
CA THR A 34 -11.99 4.87 6.77
C THR A 34 -12.28 3.51 6.16
N ILE A 35 -11.82 3.29 4.92
CA ILE A 35 -11.95 2.00 4.22
C ILE A 35 -11.17 0.90 4.97
N GLU A 36 -9.95 1.17 5.42
CA GLU A 36 -9.13 0.21 6.18
C GLU A 36 -9.86 -0.33 7.41
N LYS A 37 -10.59 0.52 8.14
CA LYS A 37 -11.37 0.10 9.32
C LYS A 37 -12.48 -0.91 8.96
N LEU A 38 -13.05 -0.81 7.76
CA LEU A 38 -14.05 -1.75 7.27
C LEU A 38 -13.42 -3.08 6.84
N LEU A 39 -12.14 -3.06 6.49
CA LEU A 39 -11.38 -4.23 6.06
C LEU A 39 -10.71 -5.00 7.20
N VAL A 40 -10.83 -4.54 8.45
CA VAL A 40 -10.24 -5.19 9.62
C VAL A 40 -10.62 -6.67 9.74
N ALA A 41 -11.83 -7.05 9.31
CA ALA A 41 -12.28 -8.44 9.29
C ALA A 41 -11.45 -9.34 8.34
N TYR A 42 -10.70 -8.74 7.43
CA TYR A 42 -9.84 -9.40 6.44
C TYR A 42 -8.36 -9.14 6.69
N GLU A 43 -7.97 -8.66 7.87
CA GLU A 43 -6.59 -8.31 8.22
C GLU A 43 -5.59 -9.42 7.89
N ALA A 44 -5.92 -10.68 8.20
CA ALA A 44 -5.08 -11.84 7.88
C ALA A 44 -4.93 -12.15 6.37
N ARG A 45 -5.70 -11.46 5.52
CA ARG A 45 -5.70 -11.57 4.05
C ARG A 45 -5.29 -10.27 3.38
N LEU A 46 -4.98 -9.21 4.15
CA LEU A 46 -4.34 -8.03 3.62
C LEU A 46 -2.98 -8.47 3.11
N ILE A 47 -2.85 -8.50 1.79
CA ILE A 47 -1.55 -8.53 1.14
C ILE A 47 -1.05 -7.10 1.32
N ASP A 48 -0.35 -6.85 2.41
CA ASP A 48 0.60 -5.75 2.46
C ASP A 48 1.86 -6.29 1.80
N PRO A 49 2.25 -5.84 0.59
CA PRO A 49 3.51 -6.26 0.03
C PRO A 49 4.59 -5.32 0.57
N PRO A 50 5.40 -5.72 1.58
CA PRO A 50 6.76 -5.24 1.57
C PRO A 50 7.45 -6.04 0.47
N MET A 51 7.29 -5.64 -0.80
CA MET A 51 8.35 -5.95 -1.75
C MET A 51 9.49 -4.99 -1.45
N ALA A 52 10.16 -5.30 -0.34
CA ALA A 52 11.49 -4.84 -0.01
C ALA A 52 12.38 -5.25 -1.20
N SER A 53 12.48 -4.35 -2.15
CA SER A 53 13.23 -4.48 -3.37
C SER A 53 13.84 -3.13 -3.67
N ILE A 54 14.87 -3.15 -4.50
CA ILE A 54 15.54 -1.93 -4.98
C ILE A 54 14.60 -0.98 -5.75
N TYR A 55 13.36 -1.39 -6.05
CA TYR A 55 12.36 -0.56 -6.73
C TYR A 55 11.29 0.00 -5.78
N CYS A 56 11.38 -0.28 -4.48
CA CYS A 56 10.47 0.24 -3.46
C CYS A 56 11.21 1.25 -2.56
N VAL A 57 10.67 2.46 -2.46
CA VAL A 57 11.24 3.54 -1.63
C VAL A 57 10.93 3.23 -0.17
N CYS A 58 11.91 2.67 0.53
CA CYS A 58 11.83 2.35 1.95
C CYS A 58 13.19 2.55 2.65
N PRO A 59 13.22 2.68 3.99
CA PRO A 59 14.46 2.92 4.73
C PRO A 59 15.53 1.84 4.54
N THR A 60 15.15 0.63 4.15
CA THR A 60 16.09 -0.48 3.91
C THR A 60 16.92 -0.28 2.64
N TYR A 61 16.34 0.28 1.56
CA TYR A 61 17.03 0.46 0.28
C TYR A 61 17.43 1.92 -0.01
N TYR A 62 16.76 2.88 0.64
CA TYR A 62 17.00 4.32 0.46
C TYR A 62 17.12 5.03 1.83
N PRO A 63 18.06 4.62 2.71
CA PRO A 63 18.17 5.15 4.07
C PRO A 63 18.40 6.66 4.11
N ASP A 64 19.07 7.22 3.10
CA ASP A 64 19.40 8.65 3.02
C ASP A 64 18.16 9.55 2.98
N LEU A 65 17.01 9.05 2.53
CA LEU A 65 15.75 9.81 2.49
C LEU A 65 15.08 9.94 3.87
N TRP A 66 15.53 9.18 4.88
CA TRP A 66 15.00 9.19 6.25
C TRP A 66 16.04 9.59 7.31
N ALA A 67 17.24 10.01 6.88
CA ALA A 67 18.34 10.36 7.79
C ALA A 67 18.00 11.48 8.79
N ASP A 68 17.09 12.38 8.41
CA ASP A 68 16.69 13.55 9.23
C ASP A 68 15.55 13.24 10.22
N LEU A 69 14.99 12.02 10.20
CA LEU A 69 13.90 11.60 11.10
C LEU A 69 14.40 10.95 12.40
N ALA A 70 15.72 10.93 12.61
CA ALA A 70 16.37 10.34 13.78
C ALA A 70 16.65 11.33 14.92
N GLU A 71 16.12 12.56 14.86
CA GLU A 71 16.17 13.57 15.94
C GLU A 71 14.96 13.53 16.89
#